data_AF-A0A7X0P8N6-F1
#
_entry.id   AF-A0A7X0P8N6-F1
#
_cell.length_a   1.000
_cell.length_b   1.000
_cell.length_c   1.000
_cell.angle_alpha   90.00
_cell.angle_beta   90.00
_cell.angle_gamma   90.00
#
_symmetry.space_group_name_H-M   'P 1'
#
loop_
_entity.id
_entity.type
_entity.pdbx_description
1 polymer ?
#
loop_
_entity_poly.entity_id
_entity_poly.type
_entity_poly.pdbx_seq_one_letter_code
_entity_poly.pdbx_strand_id
1 'polypeptide(L)'
;MAVTEDMHDGITADLQDETSPLTSITEPKQTPDENDVLEGTVVLVDQPHRSGADDLLAELAARRQERSPLVPVWLRSRADALQVLKWQAEHTGYVFTYHLLRTPKYAAKLLARTPAGAWRALAGLVRWLFDLEGHPVRRAAVAKEQAAEYLALSKQRDSRVKARLWTLLTSAIALLLASTVVTLVAPAWVHWATVGILIAVLGAIGSPADKPLLDRAVVPTRVRKLTSDQVLDALGSLGISAINQALGKKGRGITFPARSCAMGRAGGPRSISRSA
;
A
#
# COMPACT_ATOMS: atom_id res chain seq x y z
N MET A 1 20.45 -71.17 -0.43
CA MET A 1 19.99 -72.45 0.11
C MET A 1 18.67 -72.18 0.81
N ALA A 2 17.58 -72.74 0.27
CA ALA A 2 16.17 -72.76 0.72
C ALA A 2 15.42 -71.38 0.81
N VAL A 3 14.32 -71.04 0.10
CA VAL A 3 13.06 -71.77 -0.25
C VAL A 3 12.31 -72.14 1.04
N THR A 4 11.05 -71.83 1.39
CA THR A 4 9.71 -71.61 0.79
C THR A 4 8.86 -70.88 1.88
N GLU A 5 7.83 -70.06 1.61
CA GLU A 5 6.46 -70.37 1.15
C GLU A 5 5.63 -71.30 2.08
N ASP A 6 4.53 -70.75 2.63
CA ASP A 6 3.23 -71.38 3.05
C ASP A 6 2.43 -70.29 3.81
N MET A 7 1.24 -69.80 3.48
CA MET A 7 0.00 -70.28 2.86
C MET A 7 -1.00 -70.97 3.83
N HIS A 8 -2.08 -70.21 4.13
CA HIS A 8 -3.49 -70.60 4.36
C HIS A 8 -4.03 -71.09 5.73
N ASP A 9 -5.12 -70.42 6.10
CA ASP A 9 -6.45 -70.88 6.56
C ASP A 9 -6.67 -71.51 7.95
N GLY A 10 -7.74 -71.01 8.60
CA GLY A 10 -8.32 -71.58 9.81
C GLY A 10 -9.49 -70.77 10.40
N ILE A 11 -10.64 -70.81 9.71
CA ILE A 11 -11.96 -70.40 10.21
C ILE A 11 -12.49 -71.39 11.26
N THR A 12 -13.02 -70.89 12.38
CA THR A 12 -14.13 -71.47 13.19
C THR A 12 -14.81 -70.30 13.93
N ALA A 13 -15.95 -69.77 13.49
CA ALA A 13 -17.31 -70.27 13.71
C ALA A 13 -17.69 -70.36 15.20
N ASP A 14 -18.47 -69.39 15.68
CA ASP A 14 -19.55 -69.70 16.63
C ASP A 14 -20.80 -68.90 16.23
N LEU A 15 -21.85 -69.69 15.97
CA LEU A 15 -23.19 -69.30 15.56
C LEU A 15 -24.07 -69.58 16.78
N GLN A 16 -24.69 -68.55 17.35
CA GLN A 16 -25.89 -68.75 18.17
C GLN A 16 -26.97 -67.77 17.75
N ASP A 17 -27.77 -68.28 16.82
CA ASP A 17 -29.16 -67.96 16.55
C ASP A 17 -30.02 -68.48 17.71
N GLU A 18 -30.83 -67.63 18.35
CA GLU A 18 -31.93 -68.08 19.19
C GLU A 18 -33.09 -67.08 19.04
N THR A 19 -34.11 -67.58 18.34
CA THR A 19 -35.40 -66.99 18.05
C THR A 19 -36.31 -66.89 19.29
N SER A 20 -36.98 -65.74 19.42
CA SER A 20 -38.30 -65.44 20.03
C SER A 20 -38.91 -66.36 21.13
N PRO A 21 -39.57 -65.75 22.12
CA PRO A 21 -41.02 -65.90 22.13
C PRO A 21 -41.84 -64.62 22.38
N LEU A 22 -42.98 -64.57 21.67
CA LEU A 22 -44.15 -63.73 21.89
C LEU A 22 -44.71 -63.92 23.31
N THR A 23 -44.97 -62.83 24.05
CA THR A 23 -45.97 -62.60 25.14
C THR A 23 -45.64 -61.20 25.69
N SER A 24 -46.49 -60.19 25.92
CA SER A 24 -47.93 -60.04 26.09
C SER A 24 -48.26 -58.56 25.81
N ILE A 25 -49.33 -58.31 25.07
CA ILE A 25 -49.96 -57.00 25.01
C ILE A 25 -50.70 -56.81 26.33
N THR A 26 -50.20 -55.93 27.19
CA THR A 26 -50.94 -55.42 28.34
C THR A 26 -51.35 -53.99 28.02
N GLU A 27 -52.60 -53.83 27.59
CA GLU A 27 -53.29 -52.54 27.50
C GLU A 27 -53.37 -51.87 28.88
N PRO A 28 -52.93 -50.62 29.05
CA PRO A 28 -53.44 -49.76 30.10
C PRO A 28 -54.59 -48.91 29.54
N LYS A 29 -55.78 -49.32 29.97
CA LYS A 29 -57.05 -48.59 30.06
C LYS A 29 -56.93 -47.05 30.01
N GLN A 30 -57.56 -46.44 29.01
CA GLN A 30 -57.82 -45.01 28.91
C GLN A 30 -58.71 -44.52 30.07
N THR A 31 -58.30 -43.41 30.68
CA THR A 31 -59.17 -42.43 31.36
C THR A 31 -58.83 -41.05 30.79
N PRO A 32 -59.82 -40.27 30.32
CA PRO A 32 -59.55 -38.99 29.66
C PRO A 32 -59.34 -37.93 30.74
N ASP A 33 -58.11 -37.44 30.87
CA ASP A 33 -57.85 -36.20 31.60
C ASP A 33 -57.57 -35.08 30.59
N GLU A 34 -58.36 -34.03 30.72
CA GLU A 34 -58.40 -32.87 29.87
C GLU A 34 -57.31 -31.93 30.40
N ASN A 35 -56.17 -31.87 29.71
CA ASN A 35 -55.06 -30.88 29.75
C ASN A 35 -53.67 -31.54 29.62
N ASP A 36 -53.47 -32.39 28.60
CA ASP A 36 -52.12 -32.88 28.27
C ASP A 36 -51.42 -31.89 27.33
N VAL A 37 -50.84 -30.86 27.93
CA VAL A 37 -49.85 -30.04 27.23
C VAL A 37 -48.63 -30.94 27.04
N LEU A 38 -48.39 -31.39 25.81
CA LEU A 38 -47.18 -32.15 25.48
C LEU A 38 -45.95 -31.32 25.89
N GLU A 39 -45.37 -31.63 27.05
CA GLU A 39 -44.16 -30.99 27.56
C GLU A 39 -42.94 -31.57 26.82
N GLY A 40 -42.92 -31.33 25.50
CA GLY A 40 -41.76 -31.55 24.67
C GLY A 40 -40.78 -30.40 24.89
N THR A 41 -39.66 -30.67 25.54
CA THR A 41 -38.55 -29.71 25.56
C THR A 41 -38.13 -29.43 24.11
N VAL A 42 -38.32 -28.19 23.65
CA VAL A 42 -37.93 -27.77 22.30
C VAL A 42 -36.40 -27.72 22.22
N VAL A 43 -35.81 -28.80 21.70
CA VAL A 43 -34.37 -28.86 21.40
C VAL A 43 -34.15 -28.23 20.03
N LEU A 44 -33.45 -27.09 20.00
CA LEU A 44 -33.07 -26.42 18.77
C LEU A 44 -32.16 -27.33 17.94
N VAL A 45 -32.55 -27.65 16.70
CA VAL A 45 -31.84 -28.63 15.83
C VAL A 45 -30.43 -28.16 15.46
N ASP A 46 -30.20 -26.85 15.41
CA ASP A 46 -28.87 -26.24 15.31
C ASP A 46 -28.53 -25.55 16.63
N GLN A 47 -28.06 -26.34 17.61
CA GLN A 47 -27.34 -25.73 18.73
C GLN A 47 -25.94 -25.38 18.26
N PRO A 48 -25.47 -24.12 18.43
CA PRO A 48 -24.06 -23.83 18.20
C PRO A 48 -23.25 -24.74 19.11
N HIS A 49 -22.38 -25.56 18.51
CA HIS A 49 -21.53 -26.50 19.24
C HIS A 49 -20.82 -25.75 20.37
N ARG A 50 -21.21 -26.01 21.62
CA ARG A 50 -20.49 -25.49 22.78
C ARG A 50 -19.23 -26.32 22.91
N SER A 51 -18.13 -25.78 22.40
CA SER A 51 -16.78 -26.34 22.55
C SER A 51 -16.56 -26.68 24.03
N GLY A 52 -16.57 -27.97 24.35
CA GLY A 52 -16.11 -28.46 25.65
C GLY A 52 -14.63 -28.16 25.81
N ALA A 53 -14.10 -28.27 27.03
CA ALA A 53 -12.68 -28.05 27.32
C ALA A 53 -11.72 -28.93 26.47
N ASP A 54 -12.24 -29.94 25.79
CA ASP A 54 -11.50 -30.89 24.96
C ASP A 54 -11.78 -30.75 23.44
N ASP A 55 -12.49 -29.69 23.01
CA ASP A 55 -12.79 -29.47 21.59
C ASP A 55 -11.57 -28.89 20.84
N LEU A 56 -10.63 -29.78 20.53
CA LEU A 56 -9.41 -29.50 19.79
C LEU A 56 -9.69 -28.90 18.41
N LEU A 57 -10.84 -29.17 17.78
CA LEU A 57 -11.18 -28.60 16.47
C LEU A 57 -11.54 -27.12 16.58
N ALA A 58 -12.30 -26.73 17.60
CA ALA A 58 -12.58 -25.32 17.89
C ALA A 58 -11.30 -24.55 18.25
N GLU A 59 -10.39 -25.16 19.03
CA GLU A 59 -9.12 -24.54 19.37
C GLU A 59 -8.19 -24.40 18.15
N LEU A 60 -8.09 -25.44 17.30
CA LEU A 60 -7.31 -25.37 16.07
C LEU A 60 -7.90 -24.37 15.07
N ALA A 61 -9.22 -24.24 15.00
CA ALA A 61 -9.90 -23.25 14.17
C ALA A 61 -9.61 -21.82 14.66
N ALA A 62 -9.65 -21.57 15.97
CA ALA A 62 -9.27 -20.29 16.57
C ALA A 62 -7.80 -19.94 16.28
N ARG A 63 -6.87 -20.90 16.45
CA ARG A 63 -5.44 -20.74 16.11
C ARG A 63 -5.20 -20.52 14.61
N ARG A 64 -6.10 -20.99 13.74
CA ARG A 64 -6.03 -20.75 12.28
C ARG A 64 -6.55 -19.37 11.91
N GLN A 65 -7.54 -18.85 12.64
CA GLN A 65 -8.05 -17.48 12.46
C GLN A 65 -7.02 -16.41 12.86
N GLU A 66 -6.15 -16.70 13.84
CA GLU A 66 -5.07 -15.79 14.24
C GLU A 66 -3.92 -15.69 13.22
N ARG A 67 -3.85 -16.58 12.23
CA ARG A 67 -2.74 -16.61 11.26
C ARG A 67 -3.08 -15.79 10.03
N SER A 68 -2.33 -14.70 9.84
CA SER A 68 -2.38 -13.92 8.60
C SER A 68 -1.94 -14.80 7.41
N PRO A 69 -2.66 -14.75 6.27
CA PRO A 69 -2.24 -15.44 5.04
C PRO A 69 -0.81 -15.11 4.66
N LEU A 70 0.07 -16.11 4.58
CA LEU A 70 1.42 -15.93 4.02
C LEU A 70 1.36 -15.65 2.51
N VAL A 71 0.40 -16.26 1.82
CA VAL A 71 0.16 -16.09 0.39
C VAL A 71 -1.08 -15.21 0.20
N PRO A 72 -1.00 -14.14 -0.61
CA PRO A 72 -2.16 -13.32 -0.94
C PRO A 72 -3.30 -14.19 -1.48
N VAL A 73 -4.54 -13.84 -1.11
CA VAL A 73 -5.73 -14.67 -1.46
C VAL A 73 -5.83 -14.89 -2.97
N TRP A 74 -5.49 -13.88 -3.77
CA TRP A 74 -5.50 -13.94 -5.23
C TRP A 74 -4.42 -14.86 -5.84
N LEU A 75 -3.39 -15.27 -5.08
CA LEU A 75 -2.38 -16.23 -5.55
C LEU A 75 -2.77 -17.69 -5.29
N ARG A 76 -3.84 -17.94 -4.52
CA ARG A 76 -4.22 -19.30 -4.11
C ARG A 76 -4.85 -20.10 -5.25
N SER A 77 -5.41 -19.41 -6.24
CA SER A 77 -6.05 -19.99 -7.42
C SER A 77 -5.52 -19.32 -8.67
N ARG A 78 -5.27 -20.10 -9.72
CA ARG A 78 -4.91 -19.55 -11.04
C ARG A 78 -6.02 -18.67 -11.61
N ALA A 79 -7.29 -19.04 -11.38
CA ALA A 79 -8.43 -18.26 -11.85
C ALA A 79 -8.51 -16.89 -11.17
N ASP A 80 -8.26 -16.82 -9.86
CA ASP A 80 -8.25 -15.56 -9.12
C ASP A 80 -7.06 -14.68 -9.51
N ALA A 81 -5.89 -15.30 -9.71
CA ALA A 81 -4.70 -14.58 -10.16
C ALA A 81 -4.91 -13.94 -11.53
N LEU A 82 -5.47 -14.69 -12.49
CA LEU A 82 -5.79 -14.17 -13.82
C LEU A 82 -6.83 -13.05 -13.78
N GLN A 83 -7.83 -13.14 -12.91
CA GLN A 83 -8.81 -12.07 -12.73
C GLN A 83 -8.18 -10.78 -12.21
N VAL A 84 -7.29 -10.87 -11.21
CA VAL A 84 -6.56 -9.70 -10.69
C VAL A 84 -5.62 -9.12 -11.74
N LEU A 85 -4.89 -9.97 -12.47
CA LEU A 85 -4.02 -9.51 -13.57
C LEU A 85 -4.81 -8.84 -14.69
N LYS A 86 -5.97 -9.38 -15.06
CA LYS A 86 -6.88 -8.77 -16.05
C LYS A 86 -7.33 -7.39 -15.58
N TRP A 87 -7.83 -7.28 -14.35
CA TRP A 87 -8.21 -6.00 -13.76
C TRP A 87 -7.04 -5.00 -13.73
N GLN A 88 -5.84 -5.47 -13.36
CA GLN A 88 -4.65 -4.64 -13.33
C GLN A 88 -4.23 -4.16 -14.73
N ALA A 89 -4.33 -5.03 -15.73
CA ALA A 89 -4.05 -4.68 -17.12
C ALA A 89 -5.06 -3.64 -17.65
N GLU A 90 -6.35 -3.83 -17.38
CA GLU A 90 -7.40 -2.86 -17.73
C GLU A 90 -7.17 -1.51 -17.03
N HIS A 91 -6.85 -1.53 -15.74
CA HIS A 91 -6.55 -0.32 -14.97
C HIS A 91 -5.32 0.42 -15.51
N THR A 92 -4.22 -0.31 -15.74
CA THR A 92 -2.96 0.26 -16.25
C THR A 92 -3.15 0.77 -17.68
N GLY A 93 -3.91 0.04 -18.51
CA GLY A 93 -4.28 0.43 -19.87
C GLY A 93 -5.10 1.73 -19.88
N TYR A 94 -6.05 1.88 -18.95
CA TYR A 94 -6.80 3.12 -18.79
C TYR A 94 -5.90 4.29 -18.40
N VAL A 95 -5.03 4.13 -17.40
CA VAL A 95 -4.10 5.17 -16.95
C VAL A 95 -3.12 5.55 -18.06
N PHE A 96 -2.56 4.56 -18.76
CA PHE A 96 -1.68 4.77 -19.90
C PHE A 96 -2.38 5.55 -21.00
N THR A 97 -3.57 5.11 -21.42
CA THR A 97 -4.37 5.76 -22.46
C THR A 97 -4.73 7.20 -22.05
N TYR A 98 -5.15 7.41 -20.80
CA TYR A 98 -5.45 8.72 -20.24
C TYR A 98 -4.28 9.71 -20.37
N HIS A 99 -3.05 9.25 -20.09
CA HIS A 99 -1.86 10.08 -20.23
C HIS A 99 -1.41 10.21 -21.67
N LEU A 100 -1.55 9.15 -22.48
CA LEU A 100 -1.20 9.14 -23.90
C LEU A 100 -1.99 10.22 -24.65
N LEU A 101 -3.31 10.27 -24.45
CA LEU A 101 -4.20 11.30 -24.99
C LEU A 101 -3.84 12.73 -24.52
N ARG A 102 -3.21 12.86 -23.35
CA ARG A 102 -2.76 14.16 -22.79
C ARG A 102 -1.30 14.48 -23.07
N THR A 103 -0.56 13.60 -23.74
CA THR A 103 0.84 13.84 -24.10
C THR A 103 1.05 15.17 -24.81
N PRO A 104 0.19 15.60 -25.77
CA PRO A 104 0.35 16.91 -26.40
C PRO A 104 0.27 18.08 -25.41
N LYS A 105 -0.64 17.99 -24.43
CA LYS A 105 -0.77 19.00 -23.37
C LYS A 105 0.47 19.03 -22.48
N TYR A 106 1.02 17.88 -22.11
CA TYR A 106 2.23 17.82 -21.29
C TYR A 106 3.46 18.32 -22.04
N ALA A 107 3.59 17.96 -23.33
CA ALA A 107 4.65 18.46 -24.20
C ALA A 107 4.57 19.99 -24.32
N ALA A 108 3.39 20.56 -24.53
CA ALA A 108 3.20 22.02 -24.58
C ALA A 108 3.59 22.71 -23.27
N LYS A 109 3.17 22.17 -22.11
CA LYS A 109 3.58 22.69 -20.79
C LYS A 109 5.10 22.68 -20.62
N LEU A 110 5.76 21.62 -21.07
CA LEU A 110 7.19 21.42 -20.93
C LEU A 110 8.00 22.34 -21.86
N LEU A 111 7.56 22.48 -23.11
CA LEU A 111 8.10 23.43 -24.08
C LEU A 111 8.02 24.86 -23.55
N ALA A 112 6.88 25.28 -22.98
CA ALA A 112 6.72 26.60 -22.38
C ALA A 112 7.66 26.85 -21.18
N ARG A 113 8.05 25.80 -20.45
CA ARG A 113 8.97 25.88 -19.30
C ARG A 113 10.45 25.78 -19.68
N THR A 114 10.74 25.30 -20.89
CA THR A 114 12.10 25.04 -21.36
C THR A 114 12.98 26.30 -21.38
N PRO A 115 12.53 27.47 -21.86
CA PRO A 115 13.35 28.69 -21.85
C PRO A 115 13.73 29.13 -20.44
N ALA A 116 12.79 29.07 -19.49
CA ALA A 116 13.05 29.42 -18.09
C ALA A 116 14.05 28.45 -17.45
N GLY A 117 13.94 27.16 -17.76
CA GLY A 117 14.91 26.15 -17.33
C GLY A 117 16.30 26.37 -17.90
N ALA A 118 16.39 26.67 -19.21
CA ALA A 118 17.64 27.01 -19.87
C ALA A 118 18.31 28.23 -19.23
N TRP A 119 17.55 29.30 -18.97
CA TRP A 119 18.05 30.48 -18.29
C TRP A 119 18.57 30.17 -16.89
N ARG A 120 17.81 29.40 -16.09
CA ARG A 120 18.22 29.01 -14.73
C ARG A 120 19.48 28.14 -14.72
N ALA A 121 19.56 27.18 -15.64
CA ALA A 121 20.74 26.34 -15.82
C ALA A 121 21.97 27.18 -16.21
N LEU A 122 21.80 28.09 -17.17
CA LEU A 122 22.88 28.99 -17.62
C LEU A 122 23.32 29.94 -16.49
N ALA A 123 22.38 30.55 -15.77
CA ALA A 123 22.69 31.43 -14.64
C ALA A 123 23.40 30.67 -13.52
N GLY A 124 22.98 29.43 -13.23
CA GLY A 124 23.65 28.54 -12.28
C GLY A 124 25.07 28.20 -12.72
N LEU A 125 25.25 27.88 -14.01
CA LEU A 125 26.55 27.59 -14.61
C LEU A 125 27.50 28.79 -14.54
N VAL A 126 27.04 29.99 -14.91
CA VAL A 126 27.81 31.24 -14.82
C VAL A 126 28.19 31.52 -13.37
N ARG A 127 27.24 31.40 -12.44
CA ARG A 127 27.48 31.59 -11.01
C ARG A 127 28.55 30.64 -10.47
N TRP A 128 28.47 29.37 -10.85
CA TRP A 128 29.44 28.34 -10.48
C TRP A 128 30.80 28.60 -11.14
N LEU A 129 30.83 28.89 -12.44
CA LEU A 129 32.07 29.10 -13.20
C LEU A 129 32.88 30.26 -12.63
N PHE A 130 32.24 31.39 -12.35
CA PHE A 130 32.92 32.60 -11.87
C PHE A 130 33.06 32.70 -10.35
N ASP A 131 32.61 31.69 -9.60
CA ASP A 131 32.67 31.65 -8.14
C ASP A 131 32.00 32.88 -7.49
N LEU A 132 30.78 33.20 -7.95
CA LEU A 132 30.09 34.41 -7.47
C LEU A 132 29.66 34.29 -6.01
N GLU A 133 29.59 33.09 -5.45
CA GLU A 133 29.29 32.84 -4.03
C GLU A 133 30.36 33.43 -3.09
N GLY A 134 31.62 33.54 -3.54
CA GLY A 134 32.72 34.15 -2.78
C GLY A 134 32.77 35.68 -2.88
N HIS A 135 31.91 36.31 -3.69
CA HIS A 135 31.87 37.76 -3.86
C HIS A 135 31.64 38.55 -2.55
N PRO A 136 30.69 38.20 -1.65
CA PRO A 136 30.51 38.93 -0.39
C PRO A 136 31.75 38.89 0.51
N VAL A 137 32.50 37.79 0.55
CA VAL A 137 33.72 37.66 1.35
C VAL A 137 34.80 38.62 0.84
N ARG A 138 35.00 38.67 -0.49
CA ARG A 138 35.93 39.64 -1.09
C ARG A 138 35.51 41.09 -0.84
N ARG A 139 34.20 41.38 -0.89
CA ARG A 139 33.68 42.71 -0.55
C ARG A 139 33.95 43.07 0.91
N ALA A 140 33.85 42.13 1.84
CA ALA A 140 34.17 42.36 3.25
C ALA A 140 35.66 42.66 3.46
N ALA A 141 36.56 41.98 2.75
CA ALA A 141 38.00 42.28 2.80
C ALA A 141 38.33 43.69 2.29
N VAL A 142 37.68 44.11 1.19
CA VAL A 142 37.81 45.49 0.67
C VAL A 142 37.26 46.50 1.68
N ALA A 143 36.10 46.25 2.29
CA ALA A 143 35.51 47.13 3.29
C ALA A 143 36.36 47.28 4.56
N LYS A 144 37.19 46.29 4.88
CA LYS A 144 38.16 46.33 5.99
C LYS A 144 39.54 46.85 5.56
N GLU A 145 39.70 47.26 4.31
CA GLU A 145 40.96 47.75 3.73
C GLU A 145 42.12 46.74 3.81
N GLN A 146 41.80 45.44 3.85
CA GLN A 146 42.80 44.37 3.96
C GLN A 146 43.29 43.93 2.58
N ALA A 147 44.22 44.70 2.00
CA ALA A 147 44.73 44.46 0.66
C ALA A 147 45.36 43.06 0.49
N ALA A 148 46.11 42.59 1.47
CA ALA A 148 46.75 41.27 1.44
C ALA A 148 45.73 40.13 1.41
N GLU A 149 44.68 40.22 2.23
CA GLU A 149 43.58 39.24 2.28
C GLU A 149 42.83 39.22 0.94
N TYR A 150 42.53 40.39 0.38
CA TYR A 150 41.88 40.49 -0.93
C TYR A 150 42.70 39.82 -2.04
N LEU A 151 44.01 40.07 -2.09
CA LEU A 151 44.89 39.46 -3.10
C LEU A 151 44.96 37.93 -2.96
N ALA A 152 44.98 37.41 -1.73
CA ALA A 152 44.95 35.97 -1.48
C ALA A 152 43.64 35.33 -1.98
N LEU A 153 42.49 35.94 -1.64
CA LEU A 153 41.17 35.49 -2.09
C LEU A 153 41.02 35.58 -3.62
N SER A 154 41.56 36.61 -4.25
CA SER A 154 41.54 36.75 -5.71
C SER A 154 42.34 35.65 -6.41
N LYS A 155 43.57 35.36 -5.93
CA LYS A 155 44.39 34.27 -6.47
C LYS A 155 43.70 32.91 -6.33
N GLN A 156 43.05 32.66 -5.19
CA GLN A 156 42.29 31.43 -4.97
C GLN A 156 41.09 31.31 -5.94
N ARG A 157 40.35 32.40 -6.15
CA ARG A 157 39.29 32.45 -7.15
C ARG A 157 39.83 32.12 -8.54
N ASP A 158 40.91 32.76 -8.97
CA ASP A 158 41.46 32.56 -10.32
C ASP A 158 41.88 31.10 -10.55
N SER A 159 42.46 30.45 -9.53
CA SER A 159 42.75 29.01 -9.57
C SER A 159 41.48 28.16 -9.74
N ARG A 160 40.43 28.42 -8.96
CA ARG A 160 39.14 27.71 -9.07
C ARG A 160 38.47 27.95 -10.43
N VAL A 161 38.46 29.20 -10.91
CA VAL A 161 37.87 29.56 -12.20
C VAL A 161 38.62 28.87 -13.33
N LYS A 162 39.97 28.87 -13.31
CA LYS A 162 40.77 28.14 -14.30
C LYS A 162 40.47 26.65 -14.30
N ALA A 163 40.45 26.01 -13.13
CA ALA A 163 40.12 24.59 -13.01
C ALA A 163 38.70 24.27 -13.52
N ARG A 164 37.71 25.09 -13.13
CA ARG A 164 36.31 24.97 -13.59
C ARG A 164 36.20 25.20 -15.09
N LEU A 165 36.93 26.17 -15.65
CA LEU A 165 36.95 26.44 -17.09
C LEU A 165 37.52 25.27 -17.88
N TRP A 166 38.64 24.69 -17.44
CA TRP A 166 39.20 23.48 -18.06
C TRP A 166 38.24 22.29 -17.96
N THR A 167 37.57 22.13 -16.83
CA THR A 167 36.54 21.09 -16.65
C THR A 167 35.37 21.30 -17.62
N LEU A 168 34.90 22.53 -17.80
CA LEU A 168 33.85 22.82 -18.78
C LEU A 168 34.30 22.62 -20.22
N LEU A 169 35.50 23.08 -20.57
CA LEU A 169 36.02 22.97 -21.92
C LEU A 169 36.20 21.50 -22.33
N THR A 170 36.82 20.70 -21.45
CA THR A 170 36.99 19.25 -21.69
C THR A 170 35.64 18.53 -21.78
N SER A 171 34.70 18.86 -20.89
CA SER A 171 33.34 18.31 -20.94
C SER A 171 32.59 18.72 -22.21
N ALA A 172 32.72 19.98 -22.65
CA ALA A 172 32.10 20.49 -23.85
C ALA A 172 32.65 19.83 -25.11
N ILE A 173 33.96 19.62 -25.19
CA ILE A 173 34.61 18.88 -26.29
C ILE A 173 34.12 17.43 -26.32
N ALA A 174 34.09 16.75 -25.16
CA ALA A 174 33.60 15.38 -25.07
C ALA A 174 32.13 15.26 -25.51
N LEU A 175 31.27 16.18 -25.08
CA LEU A 175 29.86 16.23 -25.49
C LEU A 175 29.71 16.54 -26.98
N LEU A 176 30.53 17.43 -27.54
CA LEU A 176 30.53 17.74 -28.96
C LEU A 176 30.88 16.49 -29.79
N LEU A 177 31.96 15.80 -29.44
CA LEU A 177 32.39 14.57 -30.11
C LEU A 177 31.32 13.47 -30.01
N ALA A 178 30.75 13.26 -28.82
CA ALA A 178 29.68 12.30 -28.61
C ALA A 178 28.44 12.65 -29.46
N SER A 179 28.05 13.92 -29.49
CA SER A 179 26.94 14.42 -30.30
C SER A 179 27.19 14.17 -31.79
N THR A 180 28.40 14.45 -32.30
CA THR A 180 28.77 14.18 -33.69
C THR A 180 28.64 12.70 -34.03
N VAL A 181 29.16 11.80 -33.19
CA VAL A 181 29.05 10.35 -33.41
C VAL A 181 27.58 9.91 -33.45
N VAL A 182 26.77 10.38 -32.51
CA VAL A 182 25.32 10.09 -32.47
C VAL A 182 24.65 10.57 -33.76
N THR A 183 24.93 11.80 -34.21
CA THR A 183 24.29 12.33 -35.43
C THR A 183 24.64 11.58 -36.72
N LEU A 184 25.81 10.94 -36.78
CA LEU A 184 26.27 10.22 -37.95
C LEU A 184 25.80 8.75 -37.99
N VAL A 185 25.64 8.11 -36.83
CA VAL A 185 25.40 6.67 -36.72
C VAL A 185 23.98 6.34 -36.27
N ALA A 186 23.34 7.22 -35.50
CA ALA A 186 22.09 6.89 -34.83
C ALA A 186 20.86 7.01 -35.76
N PRO A 187 19.86 6.13 -35.60
CA PRO A 187 18.59 6.23 -36.31
C PRO A 187 17.77 7.44 -35.85
N ALA A 188 16.87 7.93 -36.70
CA ALA A 188 16.12 9.18 -36.48
C ALA A 188 15.33 9.23 -35.15
N TRP A 189 14.84 8.09 -34.65
CA TRP A 189 14.12 8.04 -33.37
C TRP A 189 15.02 8.40 -32.18
N VAL A 190 16.33 8.14 -32.27
CA VAL A 190 17.30 8.55 -31.23
C VAL A 190 17.42 10.07 -31.18
N HIS A 191 17.44 10.76 -32.33
CA HIS A 191 17.48 12.22 -32.36
C HIS A 191 16.25 12.83 -31.68
N TRP A 192 15.06 12.32 -31.98
CA TRP A 192 13.83 12.76 -31.32
C TRP A 192 13.82 12.45 -29.82
N ALA A 193 14.34 11.30 -29.41
CA ALA A 193 14.49 10.95 -28.00
C ALA A 193 15.47 11.90 -27.29
N THR A 194 16.62 12.21 -27.89
CA THR A 194 17.60 13.16 -27.34
C THR A 194 16.99 14.55 -27.15
N VAL A 195 16.30 15.07 -28.17
CA VAL A 195 15.59 16.36 -28.09
C VAL A 195 14.51 16.32 -27.01
N GLY A 196 13.74 15.24 -26.94
CA GLY A 196 12.71 15.03 -25.92
C GLY A 196 13.28 15.02 -24.50
N ILE A 197 14.41 14.34 -24.29
CA ILE A 197 15.12 14.30 -23.00
C ILE A 197 15.62 15.70 -22.63
N LEU A 198 16.22 16.43 -23.58
CA LEU A 198 16.70 17.79 -23.33
C LEU A 198 15.56 18.73 -22.89
N ILE A 199 14.44 18.69 -23.61
CA ILE A 199 13.23 19.44 -23.27
C ILE A 199 12.69 19.02 -21.90
N ALA A 200 12.72 17.72 -21.57
CA ALA A 200 12.30 17.21 -20.27
C ALA A 200 13.18 17.71 -19.12
N VAL A 201 14.50 17.65 -19.26
CA VAL A 201 15.45 18.11 -18.24
C VAL A 201 15.35 19.62 -18.05
N LEU A 202 15.38 20.41 -19.12
CA LEU A 202 15.26 21.87 -19.03
C LEU A 202 13.89 22.27 -18.50
N GLY A 203 12.82 21.69 -19.03
CA GLY A 203 11.46 21.95 -18.55
C GLY A 203 11.26 21.57 -17.07
N ALA A 204 11.95 20.53 -16.58
CA ALA A 204 11.94 20.18 -15.16
C ALA A 204 12.70 21.21 -14.30
N ILE A 205 13.89 21.66 -14.72
CA ILE A 205 14.65 22.73 -14.04
C ILE A 205 13.85 24.03 -14.00
N GLY A 206 13.11 24.33 -15.07
CA GLY A 206 12.25 25.49 -15.20
C GLY A 206 10.90 25.37 -14.49
N SER A 207 10.54 24.20 -13.96
CA SER A 207 9.22 23.96 -13.40
C SER A 207 9.06 24.60 -12.01
N PRO A 208 7.95 25.33 -11.75
CA PRO A 208 7.64 25.80 -10.41
C PRO A 208 7.13 24.64 -9.54
N ALA A 209 7.45 24.66 -8.25
CA ALA A 209 7.08 23.59 -7.30
C ALA A 209 5.55 23.38 -7.20
N ASP A 210 4.78 24.46 -7.36
CA ASP A 210 3.32 24.44 -7.12
C ASP A 210 2.48 24.04 -8.34
N LYS A 211 3.09 23.86 -9.54
CA LYS A 211 2.34 23.53 -10.77
C LYS A 211 2.78 22.18 -11.35
N PRO A 212 2.20 21.06 -10.88
CA PRO A 212 2.57 19.73 -11.36
C PRO A 212 2.38 19.60 -12.88
N LEU A 213 3.29 18.85 -13.52
CA LEU A 213 3.25 18.61 -14.96
C LEU A 213 2.08 17.68 -15.33
N LEU A 214 1.96 16.58 -14.59
CA LEU A 214 0.99 15.52 -14.82
C LEU A 214 -0.35 15.84 -14.15
N ASP A 215 -1.42 15.64 -14.90
CA ASP A 215 -2.78 15.69 -14.36
C ASP A 215 -3.12 14.33 -13.73
N ARG A 216 -4.01 14.28 -12.74
CA ARG A 216 -4.33 13.04 -12.04
C ARG A 216 -5.35 12.20 -12.84
N ALA A 217 -4.98 10.97 -13.19
CA ALA A 217 -5.84 10.03 -13.91
C ALA A 217 -7.05 9.57 -13.10
N VAL A 218 -6.86 9.35 -11.80
CA VAL A 218 -7.90 8.87 -10.89
C VAL A 218 -8.08 9.89 -9.78
N VAL A 219 -9.24 10.53 -9.72
CA VAL A 219 -9.59 11.36 -8.57
C VAL A 219 -9.84 10.41 -7.40
N PRO A 220 -9.07 10.49 -6.30
CA PRO A 220 -9.37 9.68 -5.14
C PRO A 220 -10.75 10.09 -4.65
N THR A 221 -11.65 9.12 -4.52
CA THR A 221 -12.93 9.33 -3.86
C THR A 221 -12.62 9.70 -2.41
N ARG A 222 -12.76 10.99 -2.07
CA ARG A 222 -12.70 11.45 -0.68
C ARG A 222 -14.00 11.05 -0.01
N VAL A 223 -14.13 9.77 0.29
CA VAL A 223 -15.22 9.27 1.12
C VAL A 223 -14.86 9.67 2.55
N ARG A 224 -15.69 10.52 3.17
CA ARG A 224 -15.54 10.84 4.59
C ARG A 224 -15.69 9.53 5.35
N LYS A 225 -14.74 9.23 6.25
CA LYS A 225 -14.87 8.07 7.13
C LYS A 225 -16.19 8.22 7.89
N LEU A 226 -17.05 7.22 7.77
CA LEU A 226 -18.29 7.17 8.53
C LEU A 226 -17.89 6.95 10.00
N THR A 227 -18.06 7.98 10.82
CA THR A 227 -17.76 7.88 12.25
C THR A 227 -18.90 7.15 12.95
N SER A 228 -18.58 6.45 14.04
CA SER A 228 -19.58 5.76 14.86
C SER A 228 -20.70 6.71 15.28
N ASP A 229 -20.36 7.94 15.64
CA ASP A 229 -21.34 8.96 16.02
C ASP A 229 -22.30 9.30 14.87
N GLN A 230 -21.80 9.42 13.63
CA GLN A 230 -22.66 9.64 12.46
C GLN A 230 -23.62 8.47 12.20
N VAL A 231 -23.19 7.24 12.49
CA VAL A 231 -24.05 6.07 12.39
C VAL A 231 -25.10 6.06 13.49
N LEU A 232 -24.72 6.41 14.73
CA LEU A 232 -25.66 6.47 15.86
C LEU A 232 -26.69 7.58 15.67
N ASP A 233 -26.29 8.75 15.15
CA ASP A 233 -27.20 9.85 14.81
C ASP A 233 -28.17 9.44 13.70
N ALA A 234 -27.68 8.78 12.64
CA ALA A 234 -28.53 8.27 11.57
C ALA A 234 -29.52 7.21 12.07
N LEU A 235 -29.07 6.27 12.91
CA LEU A 235 -29.94 5.25 13.53
C LEU A 235 -30.97 5.86 14.48
N GLY A 236 -30.61 6.91 15.21
CA GLY A 236 -31.54 7.66 16.05
C GLY A 236 -32.63 8.37 15.23
N SER A 237 -32.26 8.91 14.06
CA SER A 237 -33.18 9.57 13.13
C SER A 237 -34.19 8.63 12.46
N LEU A 238 -33.91 7.32 12.41
CA LEU A 238 -34.82 6.31 11.87
C LEU A 238 -35.98 5.96 12.83
N GLY A 239 -35.98 6.49 14.06
CA GLY A 239 -37.17 6.47 14.95
C GLY A 239 -37.50 5.12 15.60
N ILE A 240 -36.61 4.13 15.55
CA ILE A 240 -36.85 2.80 16.14
C ILE A 240 -36.78 2.91 17.67
N SER A 241 -37.94 2.74 18.34
CA SER A 241 -38.09 3.02 19.77
C SER A 241 -37.11 2.23 20.66
N ALA A 242 -36.82 0.98 20.34
CA ALA A 242 -35.86 0.15 21.10
C ALA A 242 -34.42 0.70 21.00
N ILE A 243 -34.00 1.19 19.83
CA ILE A 243 -32.66 1.74 19.59
C ILE A 243 -32.53 3.11 20.27
N ASN A 244 -33.57 3.94 20.20
CA ASN A 244 -33.61 5.25 20.87
C ASN A 244 -33.55 5.13 22.40
N GLN A 245 -34.21 4.11 22.98
CA GLN A 245 -34.10 3.82 24.41
C GLN A 245 -32.68 3.38 24.81
N ALA A 246 -31.99 2.63 23.95
CA ALA A 246 -30.60 2.21 24.18
C ALA A 246 -29.59 3.37 24.04
N LEU A 247 -29.89 4.38 23.21
CA LEU A 247 -29.08 5.59 23.06
C LEU A 247 -29.28 6.60 24.20
N GLY A 248 -30.52 6.80 24.66
CA GLY A 248 -30.88 7.80 25.69
C GLY A 248 -30.34 7.53 27.10
N LYS A 249 -30.00 6.29 27.44
CA LYS A 249 -29.41 5.92 28.74
C LYS A 249 -27.88 6.08 28.71
N LYS A 250 -27.38 7.32 28.89
CA LYS A 250 -25.95 7.69 29.05
C LYS A 250 -24.96 6.85 28.21
N GLY A 251 -25.17 6.85 26.89
CA GLY A 251 -24.10 6.75 25.88
C GLY A 251 -23.27 5.46 25.84
N ARG A 252 -23.81 4.30 26.23
CA ARG A 252 -23.05 3.03 26.24
C ARG A 252 -23.78 1.81 25.67
N GLY A 253 -24.95 2.00 25.04
CA GLY A 253 -25.77 0.88 24.54
C GLY A 253 -25.20 0.20 23.29
N ILE A 254 -24.48 0.93 22.44
CA ILE A 254 -23.88 0.40 21.21
C ILE A 254 -22.43 0.86 21.16
N THR A 255 -21.50 -0.05 21.47
CA THR A 255 -20.06 0.20 21.36
C THR A 255 -19.55 -0.52 20.12
N PHE A 256 -19.00 0.24 19.18
CA PHE A 256 -18.28 -0.37 18.06
C PHE A 256 -16.87 -0.72 18.54
N PRO A 257 -16.44 -2.00 18.46
CA PRO A 257 -15.07 -2.34 18.78
C PRO A 257 -14.14 -1.59 17.81
N ALA A 258 -13.18 -0.84 18.36
CA ALA A 258 -12.15 -0.22 17.54
C ALA A 258 -11.40 -1.32 16.78
N ARG A 259 -11.22 -1.16 15.46
CA ARG A 259 -10.27 -2.02 14.73
C ARG A 259 -8.90 -1.84 15.37
N SER A 260 -8.46 -2.85 16.13
CA SER A 260 -7.11 -2.92 16.64
C SER A 260 -6.16 -3.12 15.46
N CYS A 261 -5.62 -2.02 14.93
CA CYS A 261 -4.37 -2.10 14.17
C CYS A 261 -3.26 -2.43 15.18
N ALA A 262 -3.09 -3.72 15.48
CA ALA A 262 -1.90 -4.22 16.14
C ALA A 262 -0.75 -4.18 15.13
N MET A 263 -0.21 -2.98 14.88
CA MET A 263 1.10 -2.81 14.27
C MET A 263 1.99 -2.21 15.35
N GLY A 264 2.88 -3.05 15.89
CA GLY A 264 3.80 -2.68 16.95
C GLY A 264 4.59 -1.43 16.59
N ARG A 265 4.33 -0.35 17.32
CA ARG A 265 5.28 0.77 17.47
C ARG A 265 5.84 0.68 18.88
N ALA A 266 6.89 -0.12 19.04
CA ALA A 266 7.74 -0.05 20.21
C ALA A 266 8.38 1.36 20.23
N GLY A 267 8.04 2.14 21.24
CA GLY A 267 8.52 3.50 21.43
C GLY A 267 7.93 4.04 22.73
N GLY A 268 8.50 3.59 23.84
CA GLY A 268 8.07 3.98 25.18
C GLY A 268 8.17 5.49 25.44
N PRO A 269 7.42 6.00 26.43
CA PRO A 269 7.42 7.42 26.77
C PRO A 269 8.74 7.83 27.41
N ARG A 270 9.46 8.78 26.79
CA ARG A 270 10.53 9.53 27.46
C ARG A 270 9.89 10.60 28.34
N SER A 271 9.96 10.41 29.65
CA SER A 271 9.71 11.44 30.65
C SER A 271 10.75 12.56 30.48
N ILE A 272 10.31 13.76 30.11
CA ILE A 272 11.12 14.97 30.25
C ILE A 272 10.76 15.55 31.61
N SER A 273 11.65 15.37 32.60
CA SER A 273 11.64 16.15 33.82
C SER A 273 12.04 17.59 33.47
N ARG A 274 11.13 18.54 33.65
CA ARG A 274 11.51 19.94 33.83
C ARG A 274 11.87 20.14 35.30
N SER A 275 13.10 20.53 35.55
CA SER A 275 13.60 21.05 36.82
C SER A 275 14.19 22.42 36.54
N ALA A 276 13.69 23.42 37.28
CA ALA A 276 14.17 24.80 37.45
C ALA A 276 14.50 25.62 36.19
#